data_AF-A0A803PHX9-F1
#
_entry.id   AF-A0A803PHX9-F1
#
_cell.length_a   1.000
_cell.length_b   1.000
_cell.length_c   1.000
_cell.angle_alpha   90.00
_cell.angle_beta   90.00
_cell.angle_gamma   90.00
#
_symmetry.space_group_name_H-M   'P 1'
#
loop_
_entity.id
_entity.type
_entity.pdbx_description
1 polymer ?
#
loop_
_entity_poly.entity_id
_entity_poly.type
_entity_poly.pdbx_seq_one_letter_code
_entity_poly.pdbx_strand_id
1 'polypeptide(L)'
;MTSDCSDVPIIKALHKGVRVVELDIWPNSTKDDVHVLHGRTLTTPVELIKCLKSIKEHAFVASPYPVILTLEDHLTPDLQAKVAQSDSDASDSSGNNSKSSKNDRRREFNGDSDENNKSSSKIDRSLSGEPPEYLSIIAMHSGKPKGGL
;
A
#
# COMPACT_ATOMS: atom_id res chain seq x y z
N MET A 1 -8.10 -28.90 1.71
CA MET A 1 -7.10 -27.92 1.25
C MET A 1 -6.58 -27.20 2.47
N THR A 2 -5.32 -27.42 2.85
CA THR A 2 -4.65 -26.77 3.99
C THR A 2 -3.45 -26.01 3.43
N SER A 3 -3.61 -24.72 3.20
CA SER A 3 -2.52 -23.83 2.81
C SER A 3 -2.34 -22.78 3.89
N ASP A 4 -1.11 -22.46 4.25
CA ASP A 4 -0.85 -21.38 5.20
C ASP A 4 -1.39 -20.05 4.63
N CYS A 5 -2.27 -19.38 5.38
CA CYS A 5 -2.67 -18.03 5.02
C CYS A 5 -1.61 -17.08 5.58
N SER A 6 -1.11 -16.18 4.73
CA SER A 6 -0.16 -15.12 5.10
C SER A 6 -0.31 -13.95 4.13
N ASP A 7 0.34 -12.84 4.44
CA ASP A 7 0.48 -11.67 3.58
C ASP A 7 1.54 -11.87 2.47
N VAL A 8 2.43 -12.86 2.62
CA VAL A 8 3.53 -13.13 1.68
C VAL A 8 3.06 -13.36 0.22
N PRO A 9 1.99 -14.13 -0.05
CA PRO A 9 1.43 -14.24 -1.40
C PRO A 9 0.96 -12.91 -1.98
N ILE A 10 0.38 -12.03 -1.15
CA ILE A 10 -0.08 -10.69 -1.57
C ILE A 10 1.13 -9.86 -2.02
N ILE A 11 2.19 -9.82 -1.21
CA ILE A 11 3.44 -9.10 -1.52
C ILE A 11 4.03 -9.59 -2.86
N LYS A 12 4.15 -10.91 -3.01
CA LYS A 12 4.69 -11.53 -4.23
C LYS A 12 3.82 -11.22 -5.46
N ALA A 13 2.50 -11.16 -5.31
CA ALA A 13 1.59 -10.81 -6.40
C ALA A 13 1.76 -9.34 -6.82
N LEU A 14 1.83 -8.42 -5.86
CA LEU A 14 2.05 -6.99 -6.13
C LEU A 14 3.38 -6.73 -6.84
N HIS A 15 4.46 -7.40 -6.42
CA HIS A 15 5.78 -7.31 -7.08
C HIS A 15 5.78 -7.85 -8.51
N LYS A 16 4.85 -8.77 -8.83
CA LYS A 16 4.63 -9.27 -10.20
C LYS A 16 3.71 -8.36 -11.03
N GLY A 17 3.24 -7.25 -10.48
CA GLY A 17 2.37 -6.29 -11.16
C GLY A 17 0.87 -6.61 -11.08
N VAL A 18 0.45 -7.52 -10.20
CA VAL A 18 -0.99 -7.74 -9.94
C VAL A 18 -1.61 -6.47 -9.37
N ARG A 19 -2.75 -6.05 -9.93
CA ARG A 19 -3.46 -4.82 -9.56
C ARG A 19 -4.84 -5.05 -8.95
N VAL A 20 -5.25 -6.30 -8.79
CA VAL A 20 -6.51 -6.69 -8.13
C VAL A 20 -6.18 -7.70 -7.06
N VAL A 21 -6.56 -7.41 -5.82
CA VAL A 21 -6.35 -8.28 -4.65
C VAL A 21 -7.69 -8.51 -3.99
N GLU A 22 -8.01 -9.76 -3.67
CA GLU A 22 -9.21 -10.15 -2.95
C GLU A 22 -8.87 -10.54 -1.52
N LEU A 23 -9.65 -10.08 -0.54
CA LEU A 23 -9.57 -10.47 0.86
C LEU A 23 -10.93 -10.96 1.37
N ASP A 24 -10.97 -12.21 1.81
CA ASP A 24 -12.11 -12.82 2.49
C ASP A 24 -12.06 -12.42 3.98
N ILE A 25 -12.88 -11.46 4.41
CA ILE A 25 -12.85 -10.92 5.77
C ILE A 25 -13.92 -11.54 6.66
N TRP A 26 -13.50 -11.99 7.84
CA TRP A 26 -14.35 -12.69 8.82
C TRP A 26 -14.11 -12.16 10.23
N PRO A 27 -15.12 -12.21 11.11
CA PRO A 27 -14.91 -12.01 12.54
C PRO A 27 -13.92 -13.03 13.09
N ASN A 28 -13.02 -12.60 13.97
CA ASN A 28 -12.20 -13.50 14.77
C ASN A 28 -13.06 -14.30 15.77
N SER A 29 -12.46 -15.26 16.48
CA SER A 29 -13.20 -16.16 17.39
C SER A 29 -13.91 -15.43 18.53
N THR A 30 -13.37 -14.31 19.00
CA THR A 30 -13.93 -13.45 20.05
C THR A 30 -14.93 -12.42 19.52
N LYS A 31 -15.07 -12.28 18.18
CA LYS A 31 -15.95 -11.36 17.47
C LYS A 31 -15.70 -9.87 17.77
N ASP A 32 -14.49 -9.54 18.20
CA ASP A 32 -14.04 -8.17 18.50
C ASP A 32 -13.02 -7.65 17.49
N ASP A 33 -12.54 -8.51 16.59
CA ASP A 33 -11.61 -8.14 15.52
C ASP A 33 -11.81 -8.91 14.21
N VAL A 34 -11.03 -8.56 13.19
CA VAL A 34 -11.19 -9.07 11.82
C VAL A 34 -9.97 -9.86 11.34
N HIS A 35 -10.23 -11.05 10.84
CA HIS A 35 -9.26 -11.92 10.18
C HIS A 35 -9.54 -12.08 8.69
N VAL A 36 -8.49 -12.32 7.93
CA VAL A 36 -8.52 -12.80 6.55
C VAL A 36 -8.33 -14.32 6.57
N LEU A 37 -9.29 -15.05 6.00
CA LEU A 37 -9.21 -16.50 5.81
C LEU A 37 -10.23 -16.96 4.76
N HIS A 38 -9.92 -18.06 4.08
CA HIS A 38 -10.87 -18.67 3.16
C HIS A 38 -11.92 -19.48 3.93
N GLY A 39 -13.18 -19.08 3.82
CA GLY A 39 -14.30 -19.74 4.51
C GLY A 39 -14.32 -21.26 4.22
N ARG A 40 -14.53 -22.07 5.27
CA ARG A 40 -14.61 -23.55 5.21
C ARG A 40 -13.29 -24.30 4.97
N THR A 41 -12.14 -23.67 5.20
CA THR A 41 -10.83 -24.35 5.15
C THR A 41 -10.07 -24.26 6.47
N LEU A 42 -9.26 -25.29 6.76
CA LEU A 42 -8.35 -25.30 7.92
C LEU A 42 -7.09 -24.48 7.60
N THR A 43 -7.27 -23.18 7.38
CA THR A 43 -6.16 -22.24 7.15
C THR A 43 -5.95 -21.40 8.40
N THR A 44 -4.69 -21.13 8.74
CA THR A 44 -4.35 -20.24 9.86
C THR A 44 -4.84 -18.84 9.53
N PRO A 45 -5.69 -18.19 10.34
CA PRO A 45 -6.16 -16.84 10.03
C PRO A 45 -5.02 -15.81 10.06
N VAL A 46 -5.15 -14.75 9.29
CA VAL A 46 -4.23 -13.60 9.28
C VAL A 46 -4.99 -12.35 9.69
N GLU A 47 -4.40 -11.49 10.52
CA GLU A 47 -5.03 -10.21 10.86
C GLU A 47 -5.22 -9.33 9.63
N LEU A 48 -6.41 -8.73 9.46
CA LEU A 48 -6.70 -7.83 8.34
C LEU A 48 -5.68 -6.68 8.26
N ILE A 49 -5.32 -6.09 9.40
CA ILE A 49 -4.36 -4.98 9.46
C ILE A 49 -3.00 -5.35 8.90
N LYS A 50 -2.57 -6.62 9.06
CA LYS A 50 -1.31 -7.11 8.51
C LYS A 50 -1.35 -7.11 6.98
N CYS A 51 -2.44 -7.63 6.39
CA CYS A 51 -2.63 -7.63 4.94
C CYS A 51 -2.69 -6.21 4.37
N LEU A 52 -3.43 -5.30 5.01
CA LEU A 52 -3.57 -3.91 4.56
C LEU A 52 -2.22 -3.16 4.60
N LYS A 53 -1.42 -3.35 5.67
CA LYS A 53 -0.06 -2.78 5.74
C LYS A 53 0.83 -3.28 4.60
N SER A 54 0.86 -4.59 4.37
CA SER A 54 1.64 -5.18 3.29
C SER A 54 1.18 -4.69 1.90
N ILE A 55 -0.12 -4.49 1.69
CA ILE A 55 -0.64 -3.89 0.46
C ILE A 55 -0.16 -2.44 0.33
N LYS A 56 -0.32 -1.62 1.36
CA LYS A 56 0.08 -0.20 1.36
C LYS A 56 1.58 -0.04 1.04
N GLU A 57 2.43 -0.86 1.64
CA GLU A 57 3.89 -0.79 1.45
C GLU A 57 4.34 -1.25 0.05
N HIS A 58 3.59 -2.15 -0.60
CA HIS A 58 4.02 -2.80 -1.84
C HIS A 58 3.18 -2.47 -3.08
N ALA A 59 2.04 -1.80 -2.91
CA ALA A 59 1.05 -1.51 -3.96
C ALA A 59 1.65 -0.86 -5.22
N PHE A 60 2.68 -0.03 -5.05
CA PHE A 60 3.22 0.79 -6.13
C PHE A 60 4.66 0.43 -6.54
N VAL A 61 5.20 -0.67 -6.01
CA VAL A 61 6.58 -1.13 -6.32
C VAL A 61 6.74 -1.48 -7.79
N ALA A 62 5.79 -2.23 -8.37
CA ALA A 62 5.87 -2.68 -9.76
C ALA A 62 5.17 -1.76 -10.76
N SER A 63 4.27 -0.88 -10.31
CA SER A 63 3.44 -0.05 -11.18
C SER A 63 2.83 1.16 -10.45
N PRO A 64 2.81 2.36 -11.07
CA PRO A 64 2.20 3.56 -10.49
C PRO A 64 0.67 3.61 -10.62
N TYR A 65 0.05 2.68 -11.36
CA TYR A 65 -1.41 2.62 -11.50
C TYR A 65 -2.07 2.21 -10.17
N PRO A 66 -3.40 2.39 -9.97
CA PRO A 66 -4.09 2.05 -8.71
C PRO A 66 -4.20 0.53 -8.44
N VAL A 67 -4.32 0.12 -7.17
CA VAL A 67 -4.72 -1.25 -6.77
C VAL A 67 -6.22 -1.25 -6.51
N ILE A 68 -6.92 -2.25 -7.04
CA ILE A 68 -8.30 -2.55 -6.65
C ILE A 68 -8.25 -3.63 -5.56
N LEU A 69 -8.83 -3.33 -4.40
CA LEU A 69 -9.01 -4.26 -3.30
C LEU A 69 -10.48 -4.70 -3.26
N THR A 70 -10.76 -5.98 -3.50
CA THR A 70 -12.10 -6.54 -3.35
C THR A 70 -12.23 -7.20 -1.98
N LEU A 71 -13.25 -6.81 -1.21
CA LEU A 71 -13.51 -7.37 0.11
C LEU A 71 -14.74 -8.29 0.05
N GLU A 72 -14.54 -9.60 0.28
CA GLU A 72 -15.65 -10.53 0.53
C GLU A 72 -16.02 -10.46 2.00
N ASP A 73 -17.08 -9.71 2.31
CA ASP A 73 -17.41 -9.31 3.68
C ASP A 73 -18.39 -10.26 4.37
N HIS A 74 -17.93 -10.85 5.48
CA HIS A 74 -18.73 -11.68 6.39
C HIS A 74 -18.84 -11.09 7.81
N LEU A 75 -18.59 -9.80 7.95
CA LEU A 75 -18.58 -9.07 9.22
C LEU A 75 -19.99 -8.68 9.68
N THR A 76 -20.10 -8.42 10.99
CA THR A 76 -21.25 -7.73 11.56
C THR A 76 -21.15 -6.21 11.29
N PRO A 77 -22.27 -5.47 11.32
CA PRO A 77 -22.24 -4.01 11.13
C PRO A 77 -21.26 -3.27 12.05
N ASP A 78 -21.12 -3.71 13.31
CA ASP A 78 -20.19 -3.09 14.26
C ASP A 78 -18.72 -3.29 13.85
N LEU A 79 -18.37 -4.48 13.34
CA LEU A 79 -17.04 -4.77 12.84
C LEU A 79 -16.78 -4.04 11.50
N GLN A 80 -17.79 -3.88 10.64
CA GLN A 80 -17.68 -3.05 9.43
C GLN A 80 -17.36 -1.59 9.79
N ALA A 81 -18.05 -1.05 10.79
CA ALA A 81 -17.78 0.31 11.28
C ALA A 81 -16.36 0.43 11.87
N LYS A 82 -15.90 -0.58 12.62
CA LYS A 82 -14.53 -0.63 13.15
C LYS A 82 -13.47 -0.61 12.04
N VAL A 83 -13.65 -1.42 10.99
CA VAL A 83 -12.71 -1.47 9.85
C VAL A 83 -12.69 -0.13 9.11
N ALA A 84 -13.86 0.45 8.83
CA ALA A 84 -13.96 1.74 8.14
C ALA A 84 -13.30 2.89 8.92
N GLN A 85 -13.34 2.86 10.26
CA GLN A 85 -12.65 3.85 11.11
C GLN A 85 -11.14 3.63 11.20
N SER A 86 -10.69 2.38 11.10
CA SER A 86 -9.25 2.06 11.21
C SER A 86 -8.46 2.55 9.98
N ASP A 87 -9.11 2.64 8.81
CA ASP A 87 -8.49 3.11 7.57
C ASP A 87 -8.23 4.64 7.56
N SER A 88 -9.00 5.44 8.30
CA SER A 88 -8.81 6.90 8.36
C SER A 88 -7.60 7.35 9.19
N ASP A 89 -7.17 6.55 10.16
CA ASP A 89 -6.05 6.91 11.05
C ASP A 89 -4.69 6.48 10.48
N ALA A 90 -4.67 5.62 9.45
CA ALA A 90 -3.45 5.09 8.85
C ALA A 90 -2.80 6.07 7.83
N SER A 91 -3.45 7.17 7.45
CA SER A 91 -2.94 8.15 6.47
C SER A 91 -2.07 9.26 7.06
N ASP A 92 -2.10 9.52 8.38
CA ASP A 92 -1.55 10.77 8.96
C ASP A 92 -0.14 10.68 9.59
N SER A 93 0.61 9.59 9.36
CA SER A 93 1.98 9.45 9.89
C SER A 93 3.03 9.30 8.79
N SER A 94 3.22 10.35 7.98
CA SER A 94 4.41 10.49 7.14
C SER A 94 4.94 11.93 7.14
N GLY A 95 5.84 12.21 8.08
CA GLY A 95 7.07 12.97 7.85
C GLY A 95 7.01 14.49 7.65
N ASN A 96 7.18 15.25 8.74
CA ASN A 96 7.83 16.56 8.69
C ASN A 96 8.99 16.58 9.70
N ASN A 97 10.22 16.45 9.21
CA ASN A 97 11.43 16.68 10.01
C ASN A 97 12.44 17.49 9.19
N SER A 98 12.09 18.76 8.93
CA SER A 98 13.01 19.75 8.36
C SER A 98 13.73 20.48 9.51
N LYS A 99 14.84 19.93 10.00
CA LYS A 99 15.79 20.69 10.80
C LYS A 99 16.56 21.62 9.85
N SER A 100 16.14 22.89 9.79
CA SER A 100 16.95 23.97 9.24
C SER A 100 17.84 24.53 10.36
N SER A 101 19.13 24.21 10.34
CA SER A 101 20.15 24.91 11.11
C SER A 101 21.06 25.66 10.16
N LYS A 102 21.14 26.97 10.39
CA LYS A 102 21.92 27.98 9.67
C LYS A 102 23.44 27.85 9.94
N ASN A 103 24.19 28.33 8.94
CA ASN A 103 25.53 28.95 8.96
C ASN A 103 26.76 28.05 9.17
N ASP A 104 27.68 28.04 8.19
CA ASP A 104 29.01 28.66 8.41
C ASP A 104 29.83 28.94 7.12
N ARG A 105 30.33 30.19 7.08
CA ARG A 105 31.62 30.71 6.56
C ARG A 105 32.14 30.48 5.12
N ARG A 106 32.16 31.62 4.42
CA ARG A 106 33.12 32.16 3.42
C ARG A 106 34.55 31.57 3.42
N ARG A 107 35.07 31.22 2.23
CA ARG A 107 36.45 31.49 1.77
C ARG A 107 36.53 31.40 0.23
N GLU A 108 37.06 32.47 -0.36
CA GLU A 108 37.44 32.63 -1.77
C GLU A 108 38.80 31.96 -2.02
N PHE A 109 39.00 31.29 -3.17
CA PHE A 109 40.27 31.36 -3.93
C PHE A 109 40.10 30.89 -5.38
N ASN A 110 40.77 31.61 -6.30
CA ASN A 110 40.75 31.48 -7.75
C ASN A 110 41.56 30.28 -8.26
N GLY A 111 41.23 29.78 -9.47
CA GLY A 111 42.04 28.84 -10.25
C GLY A 111 41.47 28.60 -11.64
N ASP A 112 42.36 28.62 -12.64
CA ASP A 112 42.20 28.91 -14.06
C ASP A 112 41.98 27.66 -14.96
N SER A 113 41.78 27.90 -16.27
CA SER A 113 42.01 27.04 -17.47
C SER A 113 40.97 26.01 -17.99
N ASP A 114 40.52 26.32 -19.23
CA ASP A 114 40.46 25.49 -20.46
C ASP A 114 39.29 24.55 -20.84
N GLU A 115 38.58 25.01 -21.90
CA GLU A 115 38.20 24.36 -23.17
C GLU A 115 37.36 23.06 -23.29
N ASN A 116 36.26 23.23 -24.05
CA ASN A 116 35.76 22.40 -25.17
C ASN A 116 35.32 20.94 -24.94
N ASN A 117 33.99 20.67 -24.99
CA ASN A 117 33.34 20.22 -26.23
C ASN A 117 31.82 19.97 -26.08
N LYS A 118 31.09 20.37 -27.11
CA LYS A 118 29.65 20.17 -27.30
C LYS A 118 29.42 18.92 -28.13
N SER A 119 28.72 17.91 -27.60
CA SER A 119 27.84 17.08 -28.43
C SER A 119 26.77 16.34 -27.62
N SER A 120 25.56 16.46 -28.14
CA SER A 120 24.27 16.01 -27.66
C SER A 120 24.06 14.49 -27.84
N SER A 121 23.57 13.77 -26.83
CA SER A 121 22.15 13.34 -26.78
C SER A 121 21.87 12.31 -25.67
N LYS A 122 21.21 12.82 -24.63
CA LYS A 122 20.17 12.22 -23.77
C LYS A 122 19.80 10.75 -24.04
N ILE A 123 20.05 9.87 -23.06
CA ILE A 123 19.02 9.04 -22.42
C ILE A 123 19.37 8.94 -20.93
N ASP A 124 19.07 10.01 -20.18
CA ASP A 124 18.84 9.87 -18.74
C ASP A 124 17.41 9.35 -18.58
N ARG A 125 17.27 8.08 -18.23
CA ARG A 125 16.00 7.50 -17.77
C ARG A 125 15.99 7.50 -16.24
N SER A 126 16.21 8.68 -15.65
CA SER A 126 15.75 8.98 -14.31
C SER A 126 14.23 8.93 -14.34
N LEU A 127 13.66 7.82 -13.85
CA LEU A 127 12.29 7.79 -13.37
C LEU A 127 12.23 8.61 -12.07
N SER A 128 12.51 9.91 -12.16
CA SER A 128 12.14 10.90 -11.16
C SER A 128 10.78 11.47 -11.55
N GLY A 129 9.79 10.59 -11.64
CA GLY A 129 8.39 11.00 -11.66
C GLY A 129 7.91 10.89 -10.23
N GLU A 130 7.78 12.01 -9.53
CA GLU A 130 6.89 12.06 -8.37
C GLU A 130 5.58 11.37 -8.78
N PRO A 131 5.12 10.35 -8.04
CA PRO A 131 3.93 9.62 -8.42
C PRO A 131 2.79 10.64 -8.52
N PRO A 132 2.00 10.61 -9.62
CA PRO A 132 0.85 11.51 -9.73
C PRO A 132 -0.03 11.35 -8.49
N GLU A 133 -0.70 12.43 -8.06
CA GLU A 133 -1.45 12.55 -6.78
C GLU A 133 -2.45 11.41 -6.50
N TYR A 134 -2.77 10.56 -7.48
CA TYR A 134 -3.55 9.34 -7.29
C TYR A 134 -2.70 8.15 -6.82
N LEU A 135 -2.01 8.23 -5.68
CA LEU A 135 -1.68 7.00 -4.93
C LEU A 135 -2.98 6.48 -4.28
N SER A 136 -3.87 5.92 -5.11
CA SER A 136 -5.19 5.44 -4.67
C SER A 136 -5.23 3.92 -4.63
N ILE A 137 -5.58 3.39 -3.47
CA ILE A 137 -6.14 2.05 -3.33
C ILE A 137 -7.66 2.23 -3.42
N ILE A 138 -8.30 1.54 -4.35
CA ILE A 138 -9.75 1.57 -4.52
C ILE A 138 -10.30 0.30 -3.88
N ALA A 139 -11.01 0.45 -2.76
CA ALA A 139 -11.71 -0.66 -2.13
C ALA A 139 -13.13 -0.81 -2.71
N MET A 140 -13.47 -2.04 -3.11
CA MET A 140 -14.81 -2.43 -3.55
C MET A 140 -15.33 -3.53 -2.62
N HIS A 141 -16.49 -3.30 -2.02
CA HIS A 141 -17.12 -4.24 -1.10
C HIS A 141 -18.28 -4.95 -1.81
N SER A 142 -18.28 -6.29 -1.79
CA SER A 142 -19.40 -7.10 -2.26
C SER A 142 -20.28 -7.54 -1.09
N GLY A 143 -21.39 -6.83 -0.86
CA GLY A 143 -22.38 -7.22 0.15
C GLY A 143 -23.36 -8.26 -0.41
N LYS A 144 -23.73 -9.26 0.40
CA LYS A 144 -24.87 -10.14 0.07
C LYS A 144 -26.16 -9.32 0.07
N PRO A 145 -27.06 -9.49 -0.93
CA PRO A 145 -28.33 -8.78 -0.96
C PRO A 145 -29.15 -9.14 0.28
N LYS A 146 -29.56 -8.11 1.04
CA LYS A 146 -30.49 -8.27 2.16
C LYS A 146 -31.90 -8.43 1.58
N GLY A 147 -32.39 -9.68 1.55
CA GLY A 147 -33.77 -10.00 1.21
C GLY A 147 -33.96 -10.51 -0.20
N GLY A 148 -33.74 -11.82 -0.39
CA GLY A 148 -34.47 -12.57 -1.41
C GLY A 148 -35.72 -13.16 -0.76
N LEU A 149 -36.89 -12.65 -1.13
CA LEU A 149 -38.14 -13.40 -1.07
C LEU A 149 -38.27 -14.24 -2.35
#